data_AF-A0A966YM61-F1
#
_entry.id   AF-A0A966YM61-F1
#
_cell.length_a   1.000
_cell.length_b   1.000
_cell.length_c   1.000
_cell.angle_alpha   90.00
_cell.angle_beta   90.00
_cell.angle_gamma   90.00
#
_symmetry.space_group_name_H-M   'P 1'
#
loop_
_entity.id
_entity.type
_entity.pdbx_description
1 polymer ?
#
loop_
_entity_poly.entity_id
_entity_poly.type
_entity_poly.pdbx_seq_one_letter_code
_entity_poly.pdbx_strand_id
1 'polypeptide(L)'
;FYDETGWWAVVAARFFPWIRTFVPVIAGASRMNYYKFLSANALGAFLWGVGITLAGFYAATIPWVKTFSYAIAAFFITASIVSMIWNYSRRPQEPQGKS
;
A
#
# COMPACT_ATOMS: atom_id res chain seq x y z
N PHE A 1 -1.63 7.72 30.49
CA PHE A 1 -2.83 6.99 30.00
C PHE A 1 -3.26 7.42 28.60
N TYR A 2 -3.70 8.66 28.34
CA TYR A 2 -4.11 9.09 26.96
C TYR A 2 -2.95 9.13 25.94
N ASP A 3 -1.74 9.47 26.42
CA ASP A 3 -0.52 9.57 25.61
C ASP A 3 0.06 8.22 25.12
N GLU A 4 -0.24 7.12 25.80
CA GLU A 4 0.33 5.78 25.49
C GLU A 4 -0.57 5.01 24.52
N THR A 5 -1.89 5.16 24.64
CA THR A 5 -2.85 4.55 23.72
C THR A 5 -2.81 5.18 22.32
N GLY A 6 -2.52 6.49 22.23
CA GLY A 6 -2.37 7.18 20.93
C GLY A 6 -1.15 6.70 20.13
N TRP A 7 -0.06 6.33 20.82
CA TRP A 7 1.18 5.88 20.19
C TRP A 7 1.01 4.53 19.48
N TRP A 8 0.40 3.54 20.14
CA TRP A 8 0.08 2.25 19.53
C TRP A 8 -1.02 2.35 18.46
N ALA A 9 -1.98 3.28 18.60
CA ALA A 9 -3.01 3.51 17.60
C ALA A 9 -2.42 3.96 16.24
N VAL A 10 -1.36 4.77 16.26
CA VAL A 10 -0.64 5.21 15.05
C VAL A 10 0.12 4.06 14.39
N VAL A 11 0.74 3.19 15.20
CA VAL A 11 1.39 1.97 14.70
C VAL A 11 0.36 1.05 14.05
N ALA A 12 -0.76 0.80 14.73
CA ALA A 12 -1.86 -0.04 14.23
C ALA A 12 -2.53 0.54 12.97
N ALA A 13 -2.68 1.87 12.89
CA ALA A 13 -3.20 2.58 11.71
C ALA A 13 -2.43 2.26 10.43
N ARG A 14 -1.14 1.92 10.54
CA ARG A 14 -0.30 1.60 9.39
C ARG A 14 -0.54 0.20 8.83
N PHE A 15 -1.07 -0.72 9.63
CA PHE A 15 -1.43 -2.07 9.19
C PHE A 15 -2.81 -2.12 8.51
N PHE A 16 -3.67 -1.14 8.77
CA PHE A 16 -5.01 -1.05 8.18
C PHE A 16 -5.07 0.07 7.13
N PRO A 17 -5.07 -0.25 5.82
CA PRO A 17 -5.05 0.74 4.74
C PRO A 17 -6.19 1.75 4.78
N TRP A 18 -7.32 1.39 5.40
CA TRP A 18 -8.45 2.29 5.61
C TRP A 18 -8.18 3.35 6.66
N ILE A 19 -7.37 3.04 7.68
CA ILE A 19 -7.03 4.02 8.73
C ILE A 19 -6.09 5.09 8.17
N ARG A 20 -5.31 4.77 7.13
CA ARG A 20 -4.43 5.74 6.43
C ARG A 20 -5.19 6.94 5.84
N THR A 21 -6.48 6.79 5.51
CA THR A 21 -7.30 7.92 5.01
C THR A 21 -7.72 8.87 6.13
N PHE A 22 -7.70 8.39 7.38
CA PHE A 22 -8.00 9.20 8.57
C PHE A 22 -6.75 9.86 9.15
N VAL A 23 -5.54 9.46 8.75
CA VAL A 23 -4.27 10.09 9.15
C VAL A 23 -4.26 11.61 8.96
N PRO A 24 -4.68 12.21 7.82
CA PRO A 24 -4.74 13.67 7.70
C PRO A 24 -5.71 14.34 8.67
N VAL A 25 -6.85 13.70 8.98
CA VAL A 25 -7.83 14.18 9.95
C VAL A 25 -7.25 14.14 11.37
N ILE A 26 -6.58 13.04 11.72
CA ILE A 26 -5.91 12.84 13.00
C ILE A 26 -4.72 13.80 13.13
N ALA A 27 -3.96 14.04 12.06
CA ALA A 27 -2.85 15.00 12.04
C ALA A 27 -3.34 16.44 12.34
N GLY A 28 -4.49 16.84 11.80
CA GLY A 28 -5.11 18.12 12.11
C GLY A 28 -5.71 18.19 13.53
N ALA A 29 -6.21 17.07 14.06
CA ALA A 29 -6.88 17.02 15.36
C ALA A 29 -5.94 16.77 16.56
N SER A 30 -4.73 16.23 16.35
CA SER A 30 -4.07 15.50 17.44
C SER A 30 -3.61 16.32 18.64
N ARG A 31 -3.29 17.63 18.54
CA ARG A 31 -2.66 18.43 19.62
C ARG A 31 -1.53 17.70 20.40
N MET A 32 -0.99 16.61 19.86
CA MET A 32 -0.05 15.71 20.51
C MET A 32 1.34 16.11 20.04
N ASN A 33 2.34 15.96 20.92
CA ASN A 33 3.70 16.40 20.62
C ASN A 33 4.22 15.68 19.36
N TYR A 34 4.53 16.43 18.30
CA TYR A 34 4.85 15.94 16.95
C TYR A 34 5.90 14.83 16.95
N TYR A 35 6.87 14.92 17.87
CA TYR A 35 7.93 13.92 18.05
C TYR A 35 7.41 12.53 18.45
N LYS A 36 6.36 12.44 19.29
CA LYS A 36 5.75 11.16 19.67
C LYS A 36 4.98 10.53 18.50
N PHE A 37 4.33 11.35 17.67
CA PHE A 37 3.66 10.87 16.45
C PHE A 37 4.68 10.35 15.43
N LEU A 38 5.79 11.07 15.26
CA LEU A 38 6.84 10.68 14.32
C LEU A 38 7.53 9.38 14.74
N SER A 39 7.84 9.21 16.04
CA SER A 39 8.44 7.96 16.53
C SER A 39 7.51 6.75 16.38
N ALA A 40 6.20 6.92 16.66
CA ALA A 40 5.19 5.89 16.42
C ALA A 40 5.12 5.51 14.94
N ASN A 41 5.08 6.51 14.06
CA ASN A 41 5.07 6.28 12.62
C ASN A 41 6.33 5.59 12.14
N ALA A 42 7.52 6.02 12.59
CA ALA A 42 8.79 5.43 12.22
C ALA A 42 8.87 3.96 12.63
N LEU A 43 8.47 3.65 13.88
CA LEU A 43 8.40 2.26 14.36
C LEU A 43 7.39 1.42 13.57
N GLY A 44 6.19 1.95 13.33
CA GLY A 44 5.19 1.27 12.50
C GLY A 44 5.68 1.06 11.06
N ALA A 45 6.40 2.02 10.48
CA ALA A 45 7.02 1.92 9.15
C ALA A 45 8.03 0.78 9.10
N PHE A 46 8.89 0.76 10.12
CA PHE A 46 9.96 -0.20 10.23
C PHE A 46 9.40 -1.61 10.43
N LEU A 47 8.49 -1.80 11.39
CA LEU A 47 7.83 -3.08 11.63
C LEU A 47 7.07 -3.58 10.40
N TRP A 48 6.37 -2.69 9.70
CA TRP A 48 5.62 -3.07 8.51
C TRP A 48 6.55 -3.43 7.34
N GLY A 49 7.56 -2.60 7.06
CA GLY A 49 8.52 -2.86 5.99
C GLY A 49 9.33 -4.12 6.23
N VAL A 50 9.90 -4.27 7.42
CA VAL A 50 10.67 -5.46 7.82
C VAL A 50 9.75 -6.67 7.90
N GLY A 51 8.57 -6.53 8.50
CA GLY A 51 7.58 -7.61 8.65
C GLY A 51 7.09 -8.15 7.31
N ILE A 52 6.71 -7.30 6.36
CA ILE A 52 6.31 -7.75 5.02
C ILE A 52 7.49 -8.34 4.25
N THR A 53 8.68 -7.76 4.37
CA THR A 53 9.86 -8.28 3.67
C THR A 53 10.26 -9.66 4.20
N LEU A 54 10.29 -9.85 5.53
CA LEU A 54 10.55 -11.17 6.13
C LEU A 54 9.42 -12.14 5.83
N ALA A 55 8.16 -11.73 5.96
CA ALA A 55 7.02 -12.59 5.66
C ALA A 55 7.05 -13.05 4.20
N GLY A 56 7.37 -12.15 3.26
CA GLY A 56 7.58 -12.48 1.85
C GLY A 56 8.77 -13.40 1.61
N PHE A 57 9.89 -13.18 2.32
CA PHE A 57 11.07 -14.05 2.24
C PHE A 57 10.76 -15.47 2.74
N TYR A 58 10.12 -15.61 3.90
CA TYR A 58 9.69 -16.90 4.43
C TYR A 58 8.62 -17.56 3.57
N ALA A 59 7.67 -16.78 3.06
CA ALA A 59 6.63 -17.28 2.18
C ALA A 59 7.24 -17.77 0.84
N ALA A 60 8.28 -17.13 0.33
CA ALA A 60 9.01 -17.59 -0.86
C ALA A 60 9.71 -18.94 -0.66
N THR A 61 10.03 -19.32 0.57
CA THR A 61 10.59 -20.64 0.90
C THR A 61 9.54 -21.76 0.83
N ILE A 62 8.24 -21.42 0.86
CA ILE A 62 7.14 -22.38 0.73
C ILE A 62 6.82 -22.58 -0.77
N PRO A 63 6.94 -23.81 -1.31
CA PRO A 63 6.74 -24.09 -2.74
C PRO A 63 5.37 -23.65 -3.28
N TRP A 64 4.33 -23.75 -2.44
CA TRP A 64 2.96 -23.40 -2.81
C TRP A 64 2.78 -21.89 -3.06
N VAL A 65 3.46 -21.03 -2.31
CA VAL A 65 3.36 -19.58 -2.45
C VAL A 65 4.06 -19.10 -3.72
N LYS A 66 5.17 -19.71 -4.14
CA LYS A 66 5.84 -19.36 -5.40
C LYS A 66 4.88 -19.50 -6.58
N THR A 67 4.14 -20.60 -6.67
CA THR A 67 3.14 -20.83 -7.73
C THR A 67 2.04 -19.76 -7.72
N PHE A 68 1.52 -19.39 -6.55
CA PHE A 68 0.54 -18.31 -6.44
C PHE A 68 1.11 -16.95 -6.82
N SER A 69 2.35 -16.65 -6.43
CA SER A 69 3.00 -15.39 -6.78
C SER A 69 3.20 -15.26 -8.30
N TYR A 70 3.61 -16.34 -8.97
CA TYR A 70 3.68 -16.36 -10.43
C TYR A 70 2.30 -16.25 -11.09
N ALA A 71 1.28 -16.92 -10.54
CA ALA A 71 -0.09 -16.84 -11.06
C ALA A 71 -0.67 -15.42 -10.94
N ILE A 72 -0.47 -14.75 -9.81
CA ILE A 72 -0.90 -13.36 -9.59
C ILE A 72 -0.13 -12.42 -10.52
N ALA A 73 1.20 -12.56 -10.62
CA ALA A 73 2.00 -11.75 -11.53
C ALA A 73 1.56 -11.93 -12.99
N ALA A 74 1.33 -13.17 -13.43
CA ALA A 74 0.82 -13.47 -14.76
C ALA A 74 -0.56 -12.84 -14.97
N PHE A 75 -1.47 -12.95 -14.00
CA PHE A 75 -2.79 -12.30 -14.06
C PHE A 75 -2.68 -10.78 -14.26
N PHE A 76 -1.84 -10.09 -13.48
CA PHE A 76 -1.66 -8.64 -13.62
C PHE A 76 -1.02 -8.25 -14.95
N ILE A 77 -0.02 -9.01 -15.42
CA ILE A 77 0.63 -8.77 -16.72
C ILE A 77 -0.39 -8.97 -17.84
N THR A 78 -1.12 -10.08 -17.85
CA THR A 78 -2.14 -10.36 -18.86
C THR A 78 -3.26 -9.32 -18.80
N ALA A 79 -3.76 -8.97 -17.61
CA ALA A 79 -4.77 -7.93 -17.44
C ALA A 79 -4.29 -6.56 -17.92
N SER A 80 -3.04 -6.19 -17.67
CA SER A 80 -2.45 -4.94 -18.16
C SER A 80 -2.34 -4.92 -19.68
N ILE A 81 -1.92 -6.03 -20.29
CA ILE A 81 -1.83 -6.16 -21.76
C ILE A 81 -3.23 -6.12 -22.38
N VAL A 82 -4.18 -6.87 -21.82
CA VAL A 82 -5.58 -6.86 -22.28
C VAL A 82 -6.19 -5.48 -22.12
N SER A 83 -5.98 -4.80 -20.99
CA SER A 83 -6.43 -3.42 -20.77
C SER A 83 -5.78 -2.46 -21.75
N MET A 84 -4.50 -2.64 -22.10
CA MET A 84 -3.82 -1.80 -23.09
C MET A 84 -4.37 -2.02 -24.50
N ILE A 85 -4.57 -3.27 -24.92
CA ILE A 85 -5.14 -3.62 -26.23
C ILE A 85 -6.60 -3.15 -26.34
N TRP A 86 -7.39 -3.35 -25.29
CA TRP A 86 -8.76 -2.87 -25.20
C TRP A 86 -8.81 -1.35 -25.25
N ASN A 87 -7.95 -0.67 -24.49
CA ASN A 87 -7.88 0.79 -24.51
C ASN A 87 -7.42 1.32 -25.87
N TYR A 88 -6.50 0.63 -26.57
CA TYR A 88 -6.06 1.01 -27.92
C TYR A 88 -7.14 0.74 -28.98
N SER A 89 -7.84 -0.39 -28.88
CA SER A 89 -8.93 -0.78 -29.80
C SER A 89 -10.21 0.03 -29.58
N ARG A 90 -10.38 0.58 -28.37
CA ARG A 90 -11.46 1.51 -28.02
C ARG A 90 -11.08 2.97 -28.13
N ARG A 91 -9.90 3.33 -28.66
CA ARG A 91 -9.71 4.69 -29.15
C ARG A 91 -10.60 4.81 -30.40
N PRO A 92 -11.70 5.58 -30.37
CA PRO A 92 -12.17 6.13 -31.62
C PRO A 92 -10.98 6.91 -32.17
N GLN A 93 -10.67 6.72 -33.45
CA GLN A 93 -9.69 7.54 -34.15
C GLN A 93 -10.17 9.00 -34.04
N GLU A 94 -9.76 9.74 -33.00
CA GLU A 94 -9.83 11.20 -33.03
C GLU A 94 -8.85 11.62 -34.13
N PRO A 95 -9.34 12.21 -35.23
CA PRO A 95 -8.49 12.58 -36.34
C PRO A 95 -7.47 13.60 -35.83
N GLN A 96 -6.20 13.20 -35.77
CA GLN A 96 -5.11 14.15 -35.67
C GLN A 96 -5.05 14.96 -36.98
N GLY A 97 -5.40 16.24 -36.89
CA GLY A 97 -5.21 17.25 -37.93
C GLY A 97 -6.33 18.30 -37.86
N LYS A 98 -6.10 19.61 -37.82
CA LYS A 98 -4.92 20.42 -38.11
C LYS A 98 -5.02 21.77 -37.37
N SER A 99 -3.88 22.45 -37.33
CA SER A 99 -3.59 23.83 -36.89
C SER A 99 -4.70 24.86 -37.05
#